data_AF-A0A3B9HE84-F1
#
_entry.id   AF-A0A3B9HE84-F1
#
_cell.length_a   1.000
_cell.length_b   1.000
_cell.length_c   1.000
_cell.angle_alpha   90.00
_cell.angle_beta   90.00
_cell.angle_gamma   90.00
#
_symmetry.space_group_name_H-M   'P 1'
#
loop_
_entity.id
_entity.type
_entity.pdbx_description
1 polymer ?
#
loop_
_entity_poly.entity_id
_entity_poly.type
_entity_poly.pdbx_seq_one_letter_code
_entity_poly.pdbx_strand_id
1 'polypeptide(L)' 'MSDLSAVLEHWEPVIGLEVHAQLSTRTKMFCGCRNSYGAPPNSYT' A
#
# COMPACT_ATOMS: atom_id res chain seq x y z
N MET A 1 -27.73 18.70 5.21
CA MET A 1 -26.78 17.78 4.55
C MET A 1 -27.55 17.14 3.41
N SER A 2 -27.11 17.28 2.16
CA SER A 2 -27.84 16.69 1.03
C SER A 2 -27.77 15.16 1.10
N ASP A 3 -28.88 14.51 0.76
CA ASP A 3 -28.96 13.05 0.69
C ASP A 3 -27.98 12.48 -0.36
N LEU A 4 -27.39 11.32 -0.09
CA LEU A 4 -26.43 10.68 -1.00
C LEU A 4 -27.10 10.32 -2.34
N SER A 5 -28.36 9.90 -2.31
CA SER A 5 -29.13 9.57 -3.50
C SER A 5 -29.24 10.78 -4.44
N ALA A 6 -29.53 11.96 -3.89
CA ALA A 6 -29.63 13.21 -4.66
C ALA A 6 -28.28 13.65 -5.28
N VAL A 7 -27.16 13.31 -4.65
CA VAL A 7 -25.82 13.60 -5.22
C VAL A 7 -25.51 12.65 -6.38
N LEU A 8 -25.84 11.38 -6.23
CA LEU A 8 -25.59 10.34 -7.24
C LEU A 8 -26.50 10.45 -8.48
N GLU A 9 -27.62 11.19 -8.41
CA GLU A 9 -28.48 11.49 -9.56
C GLU A 9 -27.80 12.37 -10.63
N HIS A 10 -26.86 13.22 -10.22
CA HIS A 10 -26.22 14.20 -11.10
C HIS A 10 -24.71 13.98 -11.29
N TRP A 11 -24.09 13.15 -10.45
CA TRP A 11 -22.64 12.96 -10.41
C TRP A 11 -22.28 11.49 -10.22
N GLU A 12 -21.20 11.05 -10.86
CA GLU A 12 -20.64 9.73 -10.67
C GLU A 12 -19.37 9.78 -9.78
N PRO A 13 -19.21 8.88 -8.79
CA PRO A 13 -17.99 8.82 -8.01
C PRO A 13 -16.87 8.16 -8.83
N VAL A 14 -15.79 8.89 -9.05
CA VAL A 14 -14.56 8.35 -9.66
C VAL A 14 -13.53 8.15 -8.54
N ILE A 15 -13.28 6.89 -8.19
CA ILE A 15 -12.45 6.52 -7.04
C ILE A 15 -11.20 5.77 -7.53
N GLY A 16 -10.03 6.30 -7.17
CA GLY A 16 -8.74 5.64 -7.37
C GLY A 16 -8.20 5.05 -6.08
N LEU A 17 -7.64 3.85 -6.14
CA LEU A 17 -6.95 3.21 -5.02
C LEU A 17 -5.48 2.99 -5.38
N GLU A 18 -4.59 3.36 -4.47
CA GLU A 18 -3.18 2.99 -4.52
C GLU A 18 -2.89 1.98 -3.41
N VAL A 19 -2.37 0.80 -3.79
CA VAL A 19 -2.14 -0.31 -2.87
C VAL A 19 -0.66 -0.67 -2.89
N HIS A 20 -0.04 -0.69 -1.71
CA HIS A 20 1.32 -1.17 -1.55
C HIS A 20 1.28 -2.61 -1.01
N ALA A 21 1.96 -3.52 -1.68
CA ALA A 21 2.11 -4.91 -1.28
C ALA A 21 3.59 -5.28 -1.16
N GLN A 22 3.98 -5.86 -0.03
CA GLN A 22 5.34 -6.35 0.17
C GLN A 22 5.47 -7.77 -0.39
N LEU A 23 6.43 -7.97 -1.31
CA LEU A 23 6.73 -9.30 -1.85
C LEU A 23 7.35 -10.20 -0.77
N SER A 24 6.93 -11.48 -0.74
CA SER A 24 7.43 -12.50 0.20
C SER A 24 8.78 -13.09 -0.26
N THR A 25 9.76 -12.22 -0.52
CA THR A 25 11.11 -12.62 -0.93
C THR A 25 12.02 -12.82 0.28
N ARG A 26 13.04 -13.66 0.15
CA ARG A 26 14.07 -13.86 1.19
C ARG A 26 15.07 -12.70 1.27
N THR A 27 15.34 -12.04 0.15
CA THR A 27 16.27 -10.91 0.01
C THR A 27 15.54 -9.64 -0.42
N LYS A 28 16.18 -8.48 -0.23
CA LYS A 28 15.70 -7.20 -0.76
C LYS A 28 15.73 -7.18 -2.30
N MET A 29 15.08 -6.18 -2.88
CA MET A 29 14.89 -6.06 -4.33
C MET A 29 16.19 -5.82 -5.11
N PHE A 30 17.12 -5.05 -4.51
CA PHE A 30 18.33 -4.59 -5.20
C PHE A 30 19.63 -4.97 -4.48
N CYS A 31 19.56 -5.85 -3.48
CA CYS A 31 20.74 -6.40 -2.80
C CYS A 31 20.44 -7.76 -2.15
N GLY A 32 21.50 -8.48 -1.76
CA GLY A 32 21.40 -9.77 -1.09
C GLY A 32 20.96 -9.72 0.39
N CYS A 33 20.66 -8.53 0.93
CA CYS A 33 20.33 -8.36 2.34
C CYS A 33 18.99 -9.01 2.68
N ARG A 34 18.86 -9.53 3.90
CA ARG A 34 17.67 -10.27 4.35
C ARG A 34 16.43 -9.37 4.39
N ASN A 35 15.31 -9.86 3.85
CA ASN A 35 13.99 -9.23 3.94
C ASN A 35 13.20 -9.91 5.07
N SER A 36 13.45 -9.52 6.33
CA SER A 36 12.74 -10.05 7.49
C SER A 36 12.59 -9.03 8.60
N TYR A 37 11.49 -9.13 9.34
CA TYR A 37 11.17 -8.26 10.48
C TYR A 37 12.04 -8.56 11.72
N GLY A 38 12.16 -7.58 12.62
CA GLY A 38 12.69 -7.78 13.98
C GLY A 38 14.22 -7.71 14.15
N ALA A 39 14.95 -7.24 13.14
CA ALA A 39 16.40 -7.13 13.22
C ALA A 39 16.86 -5.96 14.12
N PRO A 40 18.04 -6.05 14.79
CA PRO A 40 18.68 -4.89 15.39
C PRO A 40 18.91 -3.75 14.38
N PRO A 41 18.98 -2.48 14.83
CA PRO A 41 19.24 -1.35 13.95
C PRO A 41 20.49 -1.56 13.09
N ASN A 42 20.36 -1.30 11.79
CA ASN A 42 21.43 -1.38 10.79
C ASN A 42 22.10 -2.76 10.64
N SER A 43 21.44 -3.85 11.06
CA SER A 43 22.02 -5.21 10.94
C SER A 43 21.75 -5.90 9.59
N TYR A 44 20.75 -5.45 8.82
CA TYR A 44 20.42 -5.95 7.47
C TYR A 44 20.56 -4.85 6.42
N THR A 45 21.65 -4.08 6.42
CA THR A 45 21.91 -3.01 5.44
C THR A 45 22.62 -3.52 4.21
#